data_AF-A0A3S5CF81-F1
#
_entry.id   AF-A0A3S5CF81-F1
#
_cell.length_a   1.000
_cell.length_b   1.000
_cell.length_c   1.000
_cell.angle_alpha   90.00
_cell.angle_beta   90.00
_cell.angle_gamma   90.00
#
_symmetry.space_group_name_H-M   'P 1'
#
loop_
_entity.id
_entity.type
_entity.pdbx_description
1 polymer ?
#
loop_
_entity_poly.entity_id
_entity_poly.type
_entity_poly.pdbx_seq_one_letter_code
_entity_poly.pdbx_strand_id
1 'polypeptide(L)'
;MDERRNGIGPEGPSWRAGRPWFVASLVAQSYLTLIASLAAVAIVPVFLGWSATVVQSGSMEPSISPGDVVLTAPVQTEREAPLGRVVSFISPADAEPDGVEKIRLHRIVDVNDDGTFVTAGDANADVDSTPIARDQIIGEGRLLVPAIGLPSWWIGRGETAPLALWVGLTAASLVVAWGAPSARPIPLRRERHAAAGVEDPASAGDGDDASSSPSSSESADAGPPADVGRRSLLSGIGAIAVLGLAGLPREPSSAAFTASTSTGGSWRVAALVRLDLGRATTYALLARSSVSNLHSHGATWIDGDIGTSPGTSVTGFGSSNVSGTTERNTTAARNAMADAVALADALGERTPGSTLAPTLSGTMFPGVYATADDVHVSGALTLDARGDSSAVFILRSRNLTAGASALVRLTNGARAGNVYWRATSSVTLARDSGIVGTILADGDVTMAHGSQATGRLFSLSGAVSIDRATVLVP
;
A
#
# COMPACT_ATOMS: atom_id res chain seq x y z
N MET A 1 9.89 52.70 -60.96
CA MET A 1 10.98 51.77 -60.66
C MET A 1 11.22 51.90 -59.15
N ASP A 2 10.38 51.31 -58.29
CA ASP A 2 10.33 49.87 -57.91
C ASP A 2 11.71 49.37 -57.44
N GLU A 3 11.94 48.72 -56.29
CA GLU A 3 11.07 47.93 -55.40
C GLU A 3 11.80 47.63 -54.06
N ARG A 4 11.06 47.74 -52.94
CA ARG A 4 10.91 46.85 -51.75
C ARG A 4 12.06 45.98 -51.17
N ARG A 5 12.09 46.00 -49.80
CA ARG A 5 12.26 44.88 -48.80
C ARG A 5 13.67 44.28 -48.62
N ASN A 6 14.20 43.83 -47.47
CA ASN A 6 13.78 43.46 -46.10
C ASN A 6 15.06 43.60 -45.22
N GLY A 7 15.05 44.01 -43.94
CA GLY A 7 14.53 43.25 -42.80
C GLY A 7 15.66 42.55 -42.03
N ILE A 8 16.20 43.18 -40.97
CA ILE A 8 16.89 42.49 -39.85
C ILE A 8 16.43 43.18 -38.56
N GLY A 9 15.36 42.66 -37.96
CA GLY A 9 15.05 42.92 -36.56
C GLY A 9 16.01 42.11 -35.67
N PRO A 10 16.28 42.56 -34.43
CA PRO A 10 17.17 41.84 -33.54
C PRO A 10 16.55 40.50 -33.16
N GLU A 11 17.29 39.41 -33.38
CA GLU A 11 16.92 38.10 -32.85
C GLU A 11 16.85 38.17 -31.33
N GLY A 12 15.63 38.25 -30.78
CA GLY A 12 15.40 38.10 -29.35
C GLY A 12 15.88 36.71 -28.89
N PRO A 13 16.37 36.58 -27.65
CA PRO A 13 16.86 35.30 -27.13
C PRO A 13 15.78 34.23 -27.25
N SER A 14 16.10 33.14 -27.96
CA SER A 14 15.17 32.06 -28.25
C SER A 14 14.87 31.25 -26.99
N TRP A 15 13.89 31.71 -26.20
CA TRP A 15 13.29 31.05 -25.05
C TRP A 15 12.84 29.60 -25.30
N ARG A 16 12.76 29.17 -26.57
CA ARG A 16 12.45 27.80 -26.99
C ARG A 16 13.62 26.82 -26.86
N ALA A 17 14.88 27.28 -26.85
CA ALA A 17 16.05 26.41 -26.78
C ALA A 17 16.31 25.83 -25.36
N GLY A 18 15.80 26.47 -24.30
CA GLY A 18 15.99 26.03 -22.91
C GLY A 18 14.94 25.04 -22.39
N ARG A 19 13.78 24.92 -23.04
CA ARG A 19 12.68 24.03 -22.62
C ARG A 19 13.06 22.53 -22.62
N PRO A 20 13.74 21.97 -23.65
CA PRO A 20 14.10 20.55 -23.62
C PRO A 20 15.13 20.22 -22.54
N TRP A 21 16.11 21.11 -22.31
CA TRP A 21 17.09 20.93 -21.23
C TRP A 21 16.45 21.03 -19.85
N PHE A 22 15.54 21.98 -19.64
CA PHE A 22 14.79 22.10 -18.39
C PHE A 22 13.97 20.83 -18.10
N VAL A 23 13.26 20.30 -19.10
CA VAL A 23 12.50 19.05 -18.96
C VAL A 23 13.44 17.88 -18.67
N ALA A 24 14.56 17.76 -19.38
CA ALA A 24 15.56 16.70 -19.15
C ALA A 24 16.17 16.78 -17.74
N SER A 25 16.51 17.98 -17.27
CA SER A 25 17.01 18.22 -15.91
C SER A 25 15.98 17.85 -14.85
N LEU A 26 14.71 18.21 -15.07
CA LEU A 26 13.64 17.85 -14.16
C LEU A 26 13.47 16.32 -14.08
N VAL A 27 13.44 15.64 -15.23
CA VAL A 27 13.34 14.16 -15.28
C VAL A 27 14.53 13.49 -14.60
N ALA A 28 15.75 13.96 -14.88
CA ALA A 28 16.97 13.43 -14.26
C ALA A 28 16.97 13.63 -12.73
N GLN A 29 16.55 14.80 -12.24
CA GLN A 29 16.42 15.07 -10.81
C GLN A 29 15.33 14.21 -10.17
N SER A 30 14.18 14.04 -10.80
CA SER A 30 13.11 13.16 -10.32
C SER A 30 13.57 11.70 -10.23
N TYR A 31 14.33 11.22 -11.22
CA TYR A 31 14.91 9.88 -11.21
C TYR A 31 15.94 9.70 -10.07
N LEU A 32 16.87 10.64 -9.91
CA LEU A 32 17.90 10.57 -8.87
C LEU A 32 17.32 10.69 -7.46
N THR A 33 16.34 11.59 -7.27
CA THR A 33 15.64 11.74 -5.98
C THR A 33 14.84 10.50 -5.64
N LEU A 34 14.21 9.84 -6.63
CA LEU A 34 13.54 8.55 -6.42
C LEU A 34 14.51 7.47 -5.96
N ILE A 35 15.63 7.27 -6.67
CA ILE A 35 16.63 6.27 -6.27
C ILE A 35 17.22 6.57 -4.90
N ALA A 36 17.59 7.84 -4.64
CA ALA A 36 18.12 8.26 -3.36
C ALA A 36 17.11 8.03 -2.21
N SER A 37 15.81 8.27 -2.47
CA SER A 37 14.75 8.03 -1.49
C SER A 37 14.57 6.54 -1.22
N LEU A 38 14.54 5.70 -2.25
CA LEU A 38 14.45 4.24 -2.10
C LEU A 38 15.67 3.69 -1.35
N ALA A 39 16.87 4.16 -1.69
CA ALA A 39 18.09 3.80 -0.96
C ALA A 39 18.04 4.25 0.51
N ALA A 40 17.56 5.47 0.78
CA ALA A 40 17.39 5.96 2.14
C ALA A 40 16.39 5.09 2.93
N VAL A 41 15.25 4.71 2.33
CA VAL A 41 14.29 3.79 2.96
C VAL A 41 14.90 2.42 3.22
N ALA A 42 15.76 1.91 2.33
CA ALA A 42 16.46 0.63 2.52
C ALA A 42 17.58 0.68 3.58
N ILE A 43 18.19 1.84 3.79
CA ILE A 43 19.39 1.98 4.64
C ILE A 43 19.06 2.51 6.04
N VAL A 44 18.18 3.51 6.16
CA VAL A 44 17.88 4.18 7.44
C VAL A 44 17.39 3.21 8.52
N PRO A 45 16.46 2.28 8.25
CA PRO A 45 15.99 1.32 9.26
C PRO A 45 17.08 0.39 9.77
N VAL A 46 18.13 0.13 8.98
CA VAL A 46 19.26 -0.71 9.39
C VAL A 46 19.99 -0.09 10.59
N PHE A 47 20.10 1.24 10.64
CA PHE A 47 20.62 1.96 11.80
C PHE A 47 19.70 1.91 13.04
N LEU A 48 18.46 1.46 12.87
CA LEU A 48 17.48 1.25 13.94
C LEU A 48 17.42 -0.23 14.37
N GLY A 49 18.38 -1.06 13.95
CA GLY A 49 18.46 -2.47 14.29
C GLY A 49 17.59 -3.38 13.42
N TRP A 50 17.12 -2.91 12.26
CA TRP A 50 16.45 -3.75 11.27
C TRP A 50 17.49 -4.40 10.35
N SER A 51 17.11 -5.49 9.69
CA SER A 51 17.94 -6.16 8.70
C SER A 51 17.40 -5.90 7.30
N ALA A 52 18.29 -5.62 6.34
CA ALA A 52 17.95 -5.43 4.93
C ALA A 52 18.48 -6.60 4.10
N THR A 53 17.58 -7.38 3.50
CA THR A 53 17.94 -8.56 2.70
C THR A 53 17.50 -8.35 1.26
N VAL A 54 18.42 -8.54 0.32
CA VAL A 54 18.12 -8.51 -1.12
C VAL A 54 17.53 -9.86 -1.52
N VAL A 55 16.41 -9.83 -2.22
CA VAL A 55 15.72 -11.03 -2.71
C VAL A 55 16.45 -11.57 -3.94
N GLN A 56 16.95 -12.80 -3.86
CA GLN A 56 17.78 -13.40 -4.91
C GLN A 56 17.06 -14.46 -5.76
N SER A 57 15.92 -14.97 -5.28
CA SER A 57 15.08 -16.00 -5.90
C SER A 57 13.66 -15.49 -6.17
N GLY A 58 12.93 -16.16 -7.05
CA GLY A 58 11.52 -15.89 -7.34
C GLY A 58 10.54 -16.67 -6.45
N SER A 59 11.00 -17.31 -5.36
CA SER A 59 10.13 -18.15 -4.52
C SER A 59 9.04 -17.36 -3.79
N MET A 60 9.18 -16.04 -3.69
CA MET A 60 8.21 -15.14 -3.08
C MET A 60 7.36 -14.40 -4.12
N GLU A 61 7.46 -14.75 -5.40
CA GLU A 61 6.59 -14.18 -6.42
C GLU A 61 5.13 -14.68 -6.28
N PRO A 62 4.12 -13.87 -6.64
CA PRO A 62 4.23 -12.51 -7.19
C PRO A 62 4.30 -11.41 -6.12
N SER A 63 4.34 -11.73 -4.82
CA SER A 63 4.27 -10.70 -3.75
C SER A 63 5.59 -9.94 -3.57
N ILE A 64 6.72 -10.58 -3.85
CA ILE A 64 8.06 -10.03 -3.74
C ILE A 64 8.87 -10.55 -4.91
N SER A 65 9.47 -9.64 -5.68
CA SER A 65 10.23 -10.00 -6.88
C SER A 65 11.74 -10.05 -6.61
N PRO A 66 12.49 -10.84 -7.39
CA PRO A 66 13.95 -10.79 -7.37
C PRO A 66 14.47 -9.37 -7.62
N GLY A 67 15.43 -8.94 -6.81
CA GLY A 67 15.98 -7.57 -6.85
C GLY A 67 15.24 -6.57 -5.96
N ASP A 68 14.17 -6.96 -5.27
CA ASP A 68 13.60 -6.17 -4.19
C ASP A 68 14.44 -6.29 -2.91
N VAL A 69 14.32 -5.30 -2.02
CA VAL A 69 14.92 -5.32 -0.68
C VAL A 69 13.82 -5.44 0.36
N VAL A 70 13.88 -6.49 1.17
CA VAL A 70 12.95 -6.71 2.28
C VAL A 70 13.63 -6.29 3.56
N LEU A 71 12.97 -5.42 4.30
CA LEU A 71 13.42 -4.92 5.59
C LEU A 71 12.67 -5.68 6.69
N THR A 72 13.42 -6.38 7.54
CA THR A 72 12.89 -7.16 8.65
C THR A 72 13.19 -6.49 9.98
N ALA A 73 12.18 -6.40 10.84
CA ALA A 73 12.34 -5.94 12.21
C ALA A 73 12.58 -7.14 13.16
N PRO A 74 13.34 -6.95 14.25
CA PRO A 74 13.51 -7.99 15.27
C PRO A 74 12.16 -8.44 15.83
N VAL A 75 11.98 -9.76 15.97
CA VAL A 75 10.75 -10.33 16.53
C VAL A 75 10.68 -10.03 18.03
N GLN A 76 9.62 -9.35 18.47
CA GLN A 76 9.35 -9.19 19.90
C GLN A 76 8.81 -10.52 20.46
N THR A 77 9.55 -11.11 21.40
CA THR A 77 9.40 -12.48 21.91
C THR A 77 8.05 -12.80 22.55
N GLU A 78 7.23 -11.81 22.87
CA GLU A 78 5.98 -11.98 23.62
C GLU A 78 4.70 -11.91 22.78
N ARG A 79 4.78 -11.63 21.47
CA ARG A 79 3.60 -11.63 20.59
C ARG A 79 3.36 -13.01 19.98
N GLU A 80 2.09 -13.43 20.02
CA GLU A 80 1.54 -14.55 19.25
C GLU A 80 1.95 -14.40 17.79
N ALA A 81 2.45 -15.48 17.18
CA ALA A 81 3.07 -15.38 15.86
C ALA A 81 1.99 -15.10 14.81
N PRO A 82 2.14 -14.02 14.03
CA PRO A 82 1.12 -13.66 13.05
C PRO A 82 1.21 -14.61 11.84
N LEU A 83 0.24 -15.51 11.74
CA LEU A 83 -0.02 -16.31 10.55
C LEU A 83 -0.11 -15.40 9.32
N GLY A 84 0.47 -15.84 8.19
CA GLY A 84 0.45 -15.10 6.94
C GLY A 84 1.53 -14.02 6.81
N ARG A 85 2.42 -13.81 7.80
CA ARG A 85 3.53 -12.85 7.69
C ARG A 85 4.75 -13.46 7.01
N VAL A 86 5.51 -12.59 6.32
CA VAL A 86 6.81 -12.93 5.74
C VAL A 86 7.87 -12.81 6.82
N VAL A 87 8.66 -13.86 7.02
CA VAL A 87 9.72 -13.92 8.01
C VAL A 87 11.05 -14.27 7.36
N SER A 88 12.12 -13.74 7.94
CA SER A 88 13.49 -14.15 7.64
C SER A 88 13.97 -15.08 8.75
N PHE A 89 14.48 -16.24 8.37
CA PHE A 89 14.93 -17.27 9.29
C PHE A 89 16.15 -18.00 8.74
N ILE A 90 16.86 -18.69 9.64
CA ILE A 90 17.99 -19.56 9.29
C ILE A 90 17.44 -20.93 8.92
N SER A 91 17.58 -21.30 7.66
CA SER A 91 17.31 -22.65 7.19
C SER A 91 18.51 -23.53 7.53
N PRO A 92 18.33 -24.62 8.30
CA PRO A 92 19.43 -25.48 8.73
C PRO A 92 20.05 -26.21 7.54
N ALA A 93 21.34 -26.55 7.66
CA ALA A 93 22.12 -27.23 6.60
C ALA A 93 21.42 -28.49 6.06
N ASP A 94 20.77 -29.26 6.93
CA ASP A 94 20.08 -30.51 6.56
C ASP A 94 18.82 -30.29 5.70
N ALA A 95 18.27 -29.07 5.71
CA ALA A 95 17.12 -28.67 4.90
C ALA A 95 17.54 -28.03 3.56
N GLU A 96 18.84 -27.79 3.36
CA GLU A 96 19.38 -27.14 2.17
C GLU A 96 20.02 -28.17 1.22
N PRO A 97 19.72 -28.14 -0.10
CA PRO A 97 20.29 -29.08 -1.06
C PRO A 97 21.83 -29.08 -1.14
N ASP A 98 22.44 -27.96 -0.77
CA ASP A 98 23.90 -27.79 -0.73
C ASP A 98 24.52 -27.97 0.65
N GLY A 99 23.73 -28.32 1.67
CA GLY A 99 24.24 -28.65 3.01
C GLY A 99 24.81 -27.46 3.77
N VAL A 100 24.46 -26.23 3.38
CA VAL A 100 24.97 -24.98 3.99
C VAL A 100 23.80 -24.19 4.54
N GLU A 101 23.91 -23.74 5.78
CA GLU A 101 22.91 -22.87 6.40
C GLU A 101 22.72 -21.58 5.58
N LYS A 102 21.46 -21.22 5.32
CA LYS A 102 21.11 -20.04 4.54
C LYS A 102 20.00 -19.26 5.19
N ILE A 103 20.09 -17.94 5.06
CA ILE A 103 18.99 -17.05 5.40
C ILE A 103 17.94 -17.17 4.30
N ARG A 104 16.77 -17.68 4.65
CA ARG A 104 15.60 -17.73 3.76
C ARG A 104 14.58 -16.68 4.17
N LEU A 105 13.77 -16.29 3.21
CA LEU A 105 12.65 -15.38 3.38
C LEU A 105 11.41 -16.09 2.86
N HIS A 106 10.52 -16.54 3.75
CA HIS A 106 9.26 -17.20 3.39
C HIS A 106 8.11 -16.72 4.27
N ARG A 107 6.88 -17.03 3.85
CA ARG A 107 5.66 -16.71 4.60
C ARG A 107 5.35 -17.83 5.59
N ILE A 108 4.97 -17.47 6.81
CA ILE A 108 4.38 -18.42 7.76
C ILE A 108 2.98 -18.77 7.26
N VAL A 109 2.78 -20.02 6.88
CA VAL A 109 1.49 -20.51 6.39
C VAL A 109 0.71 -21.25 7.48
N ASP A 110 1.41 -21.85 8.44
CA ASP A 110 0.79 -22.58 9.53
C ASP A 110 1.61 -22.58 10.82
N VAL A 111 0.97 -22.94 11.93
CA VAL A 111 1.60 -23.21 13.23
C VAL A 111 1.21 -24.60 13.66
N ASN A 112 2.19 -25.45 13.93
CA ASN A 112 1.98 -26.80 14.45
C ASN A 112 1.58 -26.76 15.94
N ASP A 113 0.97 -27.84 16.43
CA ASP A 113 0.54 -27.98 17.84
C ASP A 113 1.71 -27.89 18.84
N ASP A 114 2.94 -28.19 18.40
CA ASP A 114 4.17 -28.07 19.19
C ASP A 114 4.75 -26.64 19.22
N GLY A 115 4.09 -25.68 18.55
CA GLY A 115 4.50 -24.28 18.46
C GLY A 115 5.55 -23.98 17.39
N THR A 116 5.94 -24.96 16.57
CA THR A 116 6.80 -24.73 15.39
C THR A 116 6.02 -24.14 14.23
N PHE A 117 6.71 -23.40 13.36
CA PHE A 117 6.12 -22.73 12.22
C PHE A 117 6.36 -23.49 10.93
N VAL A 118 5.33 -23.59 10.11
CA VAL A 118 5.44 -24.08 8.74
C VAL A 118 5.55 -22.87 7.82
N THR A 119 6.62 -22.83 7.03
CA THR A 119 6.89 -21.75 6.09
C THR A 119 6.75 -22.21 4.64
N ALA A 120 6.47 -21.26 3.76
CA ALA A 120 6.51 -21.49 2.33
C ALA A 120 6.78 -20.21 1.54
N GLY A 121 7.48 -20.34 0.43
CA GLY A 121 7.53 -19.30 -0.58
C GLY A 121 6.17 -19.14 -1.26
N ASP A 122 5.77 -17.89 -1.53
CA ASP A 122 4.51 -17.57 -2.20
C ASP A 122 4.39 -18.14 -3.62
N ALA A 123 5.48 -18.57 -4.26
CA ALA A 123 5.46 -19.24 -5.56
C ALA A 123 5.55 -20.78 -5.43
N ASN A 124 5.86 -21.31 -4.25
CA ASN A 124 6.19 -22.72 -4.07
C ASN A 124 4.92 -23.56 -3.86
N ALA A 125 4.70 -24.59 -4.68
CA ALA A 125 3.58 -25.56 -4.61
C ALA A 125 3.46 -26.29 -3.28
N ASP A 126 4.60 -26.55 -2.65
CA ASP A 126 4.74 -27.30 -1.41
C ASP A 126 5.16 -26.38 -0.25
N VAL A 127 4.92 -26.84 0.97
CA VAL A 127 5.49 -26.22 2.19
C VAL A 127 6.94 -26.65 2.35
N ASP A 128 7.73 -25.84 3.06
CA ASP A 128 9.08 -26.26 3.42
C ASP A 128 9.01 -27.52 4.29
N SER A 129 9.84 -28.50 4.00
CA SER A 129 9.83 -29.82 4.66
C SER A 129 10.27 -29.78 6.12
N THR A 130 10.90 -28.69 6.55
CA THR A 130 11.47 -28.53 7.88
C THR A 130 10.73 -27.43 8.61
N PRO A 131 9.89 -27.76 9.61
CA PRO A 131 9.30 -26.77 10.50
C PRO A 131 10.39 -25.98 11.22
N ILE A 132 10.15 -24.69 11.41
CA ILE A 132 11.10 -23.80 12.06
C ILE A 132 10.64 -23.45 13.47
N ALA A 133 11.57 -23.49 14.42
CA ALA A 133 11.32 -23.03 15.77
C ALA A 133 11.37 -21.48 15.82
N ARG A 134 10.73 -20.91 16.85
CA ARG A 134 10.63 -19.44 17.01
C ARG A 134 11.99 -18.76 17.11
N ASP A 135 12.96 -19.41 17.72
CA ASP A 135 14.33 -18.92 17.91
C ASP A 135 15.14 -18.88 16.60
N GLN A 136 14.74 -19.64 15.58
CA GLN A 136 15.35 -19.60 14.25
C GLN A 136 14.90 -18.39 13.42
N ILE A 137 13.86 -17.66 13.87
CA ILE A 137 13.34 -16.48 13.19
C ILE A 137 14.22 -15.27 13.54
N ILE A 138 14.92 -14.76 12.54
CA ILE A 138 15.79 -13.58 12.65
C ILE A 138 14.95 -12.30 12.72
N GLY A 139 13.89 -12.21 11.91
CA GLY A 139 13.07 -11.01 11.84
C GLY A 139 11.80 -11.17 11.01
N GLU A 140 10.84 -10.28 11.27
CA GLU A 140 9.56 -10.21 10.57
C GLU A 140 9.62 -9.10 9.51
N GLY A 141 9.20 -9.40 8.28
CA GLY A 141 9.14 -8.45 7.17
C GLY A 141 8.21 -7.28 7.45
N ARG A 142 8.74 -6.07 7.47
CA ARG A 142 8.00 -4.83 7.77
C ARG A 142 7.89 -3.88 6.59
N LEU A 143 8.88 -3.85 5.70
CA LEU A 143 8.88 -2.97 4.53
C LEU A 143 9.49 -3.69 3.33
N LEU A 144 8.96 -3.40 2.15
CA LEU A 144 9.50 -3.82 0.86
C LEU A 144 9.92 -2.59 0.07
N VAL A 145 11.18 -2.57 -0.38
CA VAL A 145 11.72 -1.52 -1.24
C VAL A 145 11.95 -2.12 -2.62
N PRO A 146 11.10 -1.80 -3.61
CA PRO A 146 11.14 -2.48 -4.89
C PRO A 146 12.36 -2.05 -5.72
N ALA A 147 12.90 -2.99 -6.50
CA ALA A 147 13.89 -2.80 -7.55
C ALA A 147 15.26 -2.18 -7.16
N ILE A 148 15.44 -1.69 -5.92
CA ILE A 148 16.69 -1.05 -5.50
C ILE A 148 17.86 -2.06 -5.34
N GLY A 149 17.53 -3.33 -5.15
CA GLY A 149 18.49 -4.45 -5.08
C GLY A 149 18.85 -5.06 -6.43
N LEU A 150 18.27 -4.59 -7.55
CA LEU A 150 18.55 -5.08 -8.90
C LEU A 150 20.06 -5.11 -9.25
N PRO A 151 20.88 -4.09 -8.89
CA PRO A 151 22.32 -4.16 -9.13
C PRO A 151 22.98 -5.38 -8.47
N SER A 152 22.63 -5.68 -7.22
CA SER A 152 23.16 -6.86 -6.52
C SER A 152 22.68 -8.15 -7.17
N TRP A 153 21.44 -8.18 -7.67
CA TRP A 153 20.87 -9.33 -8.37
C TRP A 153 21.59 -9.61 -9.70
N TRP A 154 21.83 -8.58 -10.52
CA TRP A 154 22.58 -8.69 -11.77
C TRP A 154 24.03 -9.13 -11.54
N ILE A 155 24.70 -8.57 -10.51
CA ILE A 155 26.07 -8.96 -10.13
C ILE A 155 26.12 -10.44 -9.78
N GLY A 156 25.17 -10.93 -8.96
CA GLY A 156 25.10 -12.34 -8.56
C GLY A 156 24.90 -13.31 -9.73
N ARG A 157 24.28 -12.86 -10.83
CA ARG A 157 24.07 -13.64 -12.07
C ARG A 157 25.12 -13.41 -13.15
N GLY A 158 26.04 -12.46 -12.96
CA GLY A 158 27.01 -12.05 -13.99
C GLY A 158 26.39 -11.27 -15.16
N GLU A 159 25.20 -10.70 -14.99
CA GLU A 159 24.49 -9.93 -16.03
C GLU A 159 25.05 -8.50 -16.14
N THR A 160 26.05 -8.31 -17.00
CA THR A 160 26.76 -7.03 -17.11
C THR A 160 25.98 -5.98 -17.92
N ALA A 161 25.18 -6.39 -18.90
CA ALA A 161 24.43 -5.48 -19.78
C ALA A 161 23.40 -4.61 -19.05
N PRO A 162 22.45 -5.17 -18.26
CA PRO A 162 21.46 -4.35 -17.54
C PRO A 162 22.11 -3.49 -16.46
N LEU A 163 23.16 -4.01 -15.80
CA LEU A 163 23.95 -3.25 -14.83
C LEU A 163 24.63 -2.04 -15.48
N ALA A 164 25.30 -2.23 -16.62
CA ALA A 164 25.97 -1.15 -17.35
C ALA A 164 24.98 -0.10 -17.83
N LEU A 165 23.78 -0.50 -18.28
CA LEU A 165 22.72 0.41 -18.68
C LEU A 165 22.22 1.24 -17.50
N TRP A 166 21.99 0.61 -16.35
CA TRP A 166 21.52 1.31 -15.15
C TRP A 166 22.56 2.29 -14.60
N VAL A 167 23.83 1.87 -14.55
CA VAL A 167 24.96 2.72 -14.17
C VAL A 167 25.11 3.88 -15.16
N GLY A 168 25.02 3.60 -16.47
CA GLY A 168 25.07 4.61 -17.53
C GLY A 168 23.94 5.63 -17.43
N LEU A 169 22.70 5.18 -17.17
CA LEU A 169 21.54 6.05 -16.95
C LEU A 169 21.72 6.93 -15.72
N THR A 170 22.24 6.37 -14.62
CA THR A 170 22.50 7.10 -13.38
C THR A 170 23.59 8.16 -13.59
N ALA A 171 24.69 7.80 -14.26
CA ALA A 171 25.76 8.71 -14.61
C ALA A 171 25.28 9.84 -15.54
N ALA A 172 24.51 9.50 -16.58
CA ALA A 172 23.92 10.48 -17.49
C ALA A 172 22.98 11.44 -16.76
N SER A 173 22.16 10.93 -15.84
CA SER A 173 21.24 11.74 -15.03
C SER A 173 22.00 12.71 -14.12
N LEU A 174 23.11 12.29 -13.51
CA LEU A 174 23.98 13.17 -12.73
C LEU A 174 24.58 14.29 -13.58
N VAL A 175 25.06 13.97 -14.78
CA VAL A 175 25.60 14.96 -15.73
C VAL A 175 24.52 15.96 -16.16
N VAL A 176 23.31 15.51 -16.48
CA VAL A 176 22.20 16.41 -16.88
C VAL A 176 21.73 17.27 -15.72
N ALA A 177 21.65 16.72 -14.50
CA ALA A 177 21.23 17.44 -13.31
C ALA A 177 22.25 18.50 -12.85
N TRP A 178 23.55 18.29 -13.08
CA TRP A 178 24.63 19.22 -12.70
C TRP A 178 25.19 20.06 -13.86
N GLY A 179 24.88 19.73 -15.10
CA GLY A 179 25.41 20.36 -16.32
C GLY A 179 24.66 21.62 -16.78
N ALA A 180 23.80 22.23 -15.94
CA ALA A 180 23.06 23.41 -16.34
C ALA A 180 24.01 24.53 -16.80
N PRO A 181 23.85 25.08 -18.02
CA PRO A 181 24.69 26.16 -18.50
C PRO A 181 24.54 27.34 -17.54
N SER A 182 25.65 27.75 -16.93
CA SER A 182 25.69 28.92 -16.06
C SER A 182 25.11 30.10 -16.83
N ALA A 183 23.90 30.54 -16.48
CA ALA A 183 23.30 31.72 -17.06
C ALA A 183 24.25 32.88 -16.77
N ARG A 184 24.96 33.37 -17.80
CA ARG A 184 25.84 34.52 -17.67
C ARG A 184 24.99 35.68 -17.14
N PRO A 185 25.37 36.33 -16.03
CA PRO A 185 24.60 37.46 -15.52
C PRO A 185 24.51 38.53 -16.61
N ILE A 186 23.27 38.90 -16.95
CA ILE A 186 22.99 39.97 -17.90
C ILE A 186 23.56 41.27 -17.29
N PRO A 187 24.51 41.98 -17.92
CA PRO A 187 24.95 43.25 -17.42
C PRO A 187 23.78 44.24 -17.53
N LEU A 188 23.25 44.68 -16.40
CA LEU A 188 22.28 45.78 -16.36
C LEU A 188 22.98 47.03 -16.93
N ARG A 189 22.56 47.46 -18.12
CA ARG A 189 23.00 48.71 -18.74
C ARG A 189 22.49 49.87 -17.90
N ARG A 190 23.33 50.38 -17.00
CA ARG A 190 23.05 51.55 -16.16
C ARG A 190 23.13 52.79 -17.04
N GLU A 191 21.99 53.29 -17.50
CA GLU A 191 21.92 54.60 -18.15
C GLU A 191 22.28 55.69 -17.12
N ARG A 192 23.35 56.43 -17.40
CA ARG A 192 23.93 57.45 -16.54
C ARG A 192 23.38 58.81 -17.00
N HIS A 193 22.38 59.34 -16.30
CA HIS A 193 22.05 60.77 -16.42
C HIS A 193 23.04 61.59 -15.59
N ALA A 194 23.64 62.59 -16.23
CA ALA A 194 24.64 63.48 -15.68
C ALA A 194 24.00 64.73 -15.04
N ALA A 195 24.49 65.13 -13.86
CA ALA A 195 24.51 66.51 -13.39
C ALA A 195 25.49 66.65 -12.21
N ALA A 196 26.67 67.22 -12.48
CA ALA A 196 27.51 67.91 -11.50
C ALA A 196 26.86 69.29 -11.25
N GLY A 197 26.78 69.88 -10.05
CA GLY A 197 27.83 70.16 -9.08
C GLY A 197 28.12 71.66 -9.14
N VAL A 198 27.59 72.46 -8.18
CA VAL A 198 27.87 73.89 -8.00
C VAL A 198 28.10 74.15 -6.50
N GLU A 199 29.08 75.02 -6.24
CA GLU A 199 29.91 75.22 -5.04
C GLU A 199 29.24 75.94 -3.83
N ASP A 200 29.93 75.87 -2.68
CA ASP A 200 29.68 76.54 -1.39
C ASP A 200 29.47 78.07 -1.47
N PRO A 201 28.72 78.67 -0.52
CA PRO A 201 28.82 80.10 -0.24
C PRO A 201 29.42 80.40 1.15
N ALA A 202 30.23 81.46 1.20
CA ALA A 202 30.74 82.06 2.41
C ALA A 202 29.79 83.15 2.97
N SER A 203 29.76 83.21 4.31
CA SER A 203 29.79 84.44 5.12
C SER A 203 28.53 85.32 5.29
N ALA A 204 28.09 85.34 6.57
CA ALA A 204 27.69 86.49 7.40
C ALA A 204 26.23 87.00 7.35
N GLY A 205 25.65 87.14 8.54
CA GLY A 205 24.48 87.98 8.80
C GLY A 205 23.60 87.50 9.95
N ASP A 206 23.80 88.08 11.13
CA ASP A 206 22.95 88.02 12.32
C ASP A 206 21.47 88.39 12.05
N GLY A 207 20.55 87.84 12.85
CA GLY A 207 19.16 88.26 12.88
C GLY A 207 18.20 87.33 13.62
N ASP A 208 18.21 87.42 14.95
CA ASP A 208 17.09 87.42 15.90
C ASP A 208 15.82 86.54 15.68
N ASP A 209 15.63 85.65 16.65
CA ASP A 209 14.44 85.49 17.49
C ASP A 209 13.05 85.22 16.88
N ALA A 210 12.60 84.00 17.18
CA ALA A 210 11.51 83.70 18.12
C ALA A 210 10.35 82.85 17.58
N SER A 211 10.16 81.75 18.34
CA SER A 211 8.90 81.13 18.72
C SER A 211 8.15 80.30 17.67
N SER A 212 8.19 78.98 17.88
CA SER A 212 7.11 78.21 18.55
C SER A 212 7.11 76.74 18.09
N SER A 213 7.34 75.83 19.03
CA SER A 213 6.91 74.42 18.97
C SER A 213 5.51 74.32 19.65
N PRO A 214 4.80 73.17 19.70
CA PRO A 214 5.18 71.81 19.30
C PRO A 214 4.05 70.94 18.67
N SER A 215 4.37 69.64 18.50
CA SER A 215 3.50 68.47 18.25
C SER A 215 3.06 68.26 16.80
N SER A 216 3.06 67.07 16.21
CA SER A 216 2.93 65.71 16.75
C SER A 216 3.63 64.68 15.84
N SER A 217 3.92 63.51 16.41
CA SER A 217 4.43 62.29 15.77
C SER A 217 3.67 61.88 14.52
N GLU A 218 4.37 61.56 13.42
CA GLU A 218 4.34 60.23 12.76
C GLU A 218 5.01 60.24 11.38
N SER A 219 5.67 59.12 11.10
CA SER A 219 5.91 58.50 9.79
C SER A 219 7.05 58.99 8.87
N ALA A 220 7.93 58.02 8.60
CA ALA A 220 8.61 57.70 7.34
C ALA A 220 9.62 58.73 6.76
N ASP A 221 10.88 58.30 6.59
CA ASP A 221 11.37 57.82 5.28
C ASP A 221 12.80 57.24 5.46
N ALA A 222 13.01 55.95 5.17
CA ALA A 222 13.64 55.42 3.95
C ALA A 222 15.19 55.37 3.93
N GLY A 223 15.68 54.18 4.28
CA GLY A 223 16.50 53.31 3.42
C GLY A 223 17.99 53.64 3.20
N PRO A 224 18.74 52.77 2.49
CA PRO A 224 18.48 51.38 2.11
C PRO A 224 19.61 50.40 2.54
N PRO A 225 19.42 49.07 2.34
CA PRO A 225 20.26 48.04 2.96
C PRO A 225 21.42 47.58 2.07
N ALA A 226 22.46 47.04 2.71
CA ALA A 226 23.54 46.30 2.08
C ALA A 226 23.20 44.81 2.01
N ASP A 227 23.36 44.26 0.81
CA ASP A 227 23.11 42.87 0.40
C ASP A 227 23.92 41.84 1.22
N VAL A 228 23.20 40.94 1.89
CA VAL A 228 23.72 39.65 2.34
C VAL A 228 23.05 38.56 1.51
N GLY A 229 23.89 37.73 0.87
CA GLY A 229 23.52 36.71 -0.09
C GLY A 229 22.39 35.79 0.38
N ARG A 230 21.25 35.90 -0.30
CA ARG A 230 20.18 34.90 -0.25
C ARG A 230 20.53 33.70 -1.12
N ARG A 231 21.06 32.65 -0.50
CA ARG A 231 20.73 31.28 -0.88
C ARG A 231 19.30 31.02 -0.42
N SER A 232 18.32 31.39 -1.26
CA SER A 232 16.93 31.03 -1.01
C SER A 232 16.74 29.53 -1.22
N LEU A 233 16.66 28.82 -0.10
CA LEU A 233 15.83 27.64 0.08
C LEU A 233 14.42 27.95 -0.49
N LEU A 234 14.05 27.30 -1.58
CA LEU A 234 12.65 27.16 -1.97
C LEU A 234 12.23 25.72 -1.66
N SER A 235 11.63 25.58 -0.49
CA SER A 235 10.63 24.56 -0.24
C SER A 235 9.46 24.76 -1.19
N GLY A 236 8.94 23.67 -1.76
CA GLY A 236 7.56 23.61 -2.20
C GLY A 236 7.35 23.22 -3.66
N ILE A 237 6.73 22.06 -3.79
CA ILE A 237 5.90 21.57 -4.90
C ILE A 237 6.68 20.87 -6.03
N GLY A 238 6.58 19.54 -6.02
CA GLY A 238 7.07 18.66 -7.09
C GLY A 238 6.54 17.23 -6.98
N ALA A 239 5.27 17.04 -6.59
CA ALA A 239 4.55 15.87 -7.06
C ALA A 239 4.24 16.15 -8.54
N ILE A 240 4.88 15.42 -9.46
CA ILE A 240 4.32 15.02 -10.77
C ILE A 240 5.34 14.11 -11.51
N ALA A 241 4.77 13.02 -12.04
CA ALA A 241 5.24 12.17 -13.12
C ALA A 241 6.37 11.16 -12.85
N VAL A 242 6.00 10.07 -12.16
CA VAL A 242 6.46 8.72 -12.52
C VAL A 242 5.96 8.42 -13.94
N LEU A 243 6.70 8.85 -14.96
CA LEU A 243 6.45 8.51 -16.36
C LEU A 243 7.73 7.88 -16.91
N GLY A 244 7.78 6.55 -16.85
CA GLY A 244 8.93 5.79 -17.35
C GLY A 244 9.01 4.33 -16.93
N LEU A 245 8.13 3.86 -16.02
CA LEU A 245 8.04 2.44 -15.65
C LEU A 245 6.61 1.87 -15.76
N ALA A 246 5.73 2.55 -16.51
CA ALA A 246 4.29 2.26 -16.62
C ALA A 246 3.89 1.34 -17.80
N GLY A 247 4.87 0.67 -18.43
CA GLY A 247 4.64 -0.13 -19.66
C GLY A 247 4.74 -1.64 -19.50
N LEU A 248 4.97 -2.17 -18.30
CA LEU A 248 4.89 -3.60 -18.05
C LEU A 248 3.64 -3.87 -17.21
N PRO A 249 2.81 -4.88 -17.54
CA PRO A 249 1.81 -5.37 -16.61
C PRO A 249 2.56 -5.87 -15.37
N ARG A 250 2.59 -5.05 -14.32
CA ARG A 250 2.99 -5.50 -12.99
C ARG A 250 1.71 -5.73 -12.22
N GLU A 251 1.41 -6.98 -11.92
CA GLU A 251 0.35 -7.28 -10.98
C GLU A 251 0.64 -6.58 -9.64
N PRO A 252 -0.36 -6.04 -8.94
CA PRO A 252 -0.15 -5.43 -7.64
C PRO A 252 0.32 -6.48 -6.65
N SER A 253 1.62 -6.46 -6.35
CA SER A 253 2.23 -7.25 -5.28
C SER A 253 1.88 -6.63 -3.93
N SER A 254 0.81 -7.10 -3.30
CA SER A 254 0.53 -6.83 -1.88
C SER A 254 1.30 -7.83 -1.03
N ALA A 255 2.19 -7.33 -0.20
CA ALA A 255 2.66 -8.05 0.98
C ALA A 255 2.15 -7.27 2.21
N ALA A 256 1.51 -7.99 3.12
CA ALA A 256 0.89 -7.44 4.32
C ALA A 256 1.98 -6.89 5.26
N PHE A 257 2.29 -5.61 5.12
CA PHE A 257 3.32 -4.91 5.89
C PHE A 257 2.67 -4.03 6.96
N THR A 258 2.89 -4.36 8.24
CA THR A 258 2.44 -3.55 9.37
C THR A 258 3.65 -2.98 10.10
N ALA A 259 4.03 -1.75 9.78
CA ALA A 259 4.83 -0.94 10.69
C ALA A 259 4.56 0.55 10.52
N SER A 260 4.27 1.20 11.65
CA SER A 260 4.42 2.63 11.84
C SER A 260 5.76 2.89 12.52
N THR A 261 6.52 3.87 12.05
CA THR A 261 7.69 4.39 12.77
C THR A 261 7.28 5.70 13.46
N SER A 262 7.58 5.81 14.75
CA SER A 262 7.43 7.06 15.50
C SER A 262 8.81 7.70 15.65
N THR A 263 9.11 8.69 14.81
CA THR A 263 10.16 9.67 15.07
C THR A 263 9.50 11.04 15.23
N GLY A 264 9.95 11.80 16.23
CA GLY A 264 9.35 13.06 16.69
C GLY A 264 9.41 14.18 15.65
N GLY A 265 8.45 14.15 14.72
CA GLY A 265 8.24 15.13 13.67
C GLY A 265 7.09 14.66 12.79
N SER A 266 5.86 14.71 13.31
CA SER A 266 4.71 14.02 12.74
C SER A 266 4.22 14.62 11.42
N TRP A 267 4.74 14.13 10.29
CA TRP A 267 3.94 13.97 9.09
C TRP A 267 3.25 12.60 9.19
N ARG A 268 2.00 12.60 9.67
CA ARG A 268 1.16 11.41 9.65
C ARG A 268 0.71 11.15 8.22
N VAL A 269 1.43 10.31 7.49
CA VAL A 269 0.77 9.45 6.49
C VAL A 269 0.42 8.18 7.23
N ALA A 270 -0.73 8.19 7.92
CA ALA A 270 -1.39 6.95 8.26
C ALA A 270 -1.84 6.34 6.92
N ALA A 271 -0.97 5.55 6.30
CA ALA A 271 -1.43 4.64 5.27
C ALA A 271 -2.34 3.65 6.01
N LEU A 272 -3.66 3.87 5.93
CA LEU A 272 -4.63 2.86 6.33
C LEU A 272 -4.20 1.55 5.66
N VAL A 273 -4.11 0.45 6.42
CA VAL A 273 -3.97 -0.87 5.82
C VAL A 273 -5.09 -1.00 4.79
N ARG A 274 -4.71 -1.20 3.52
CA ARG A 274 -5.67 -1.25 2.41
C ARG A 274 -6.63 -2.41 2.67
N LEU A 275 -7.93 -2.15 2.49
CA LEU A 275 -8.92 -3.21 2.42
C LEU A 275 -8.77 -3.84 1.04
N ASP A 276 -7.88 -4.82 0.95
CA ASP A 276 -7.56 -5.51 -0.29
C ASP A 276 -7.77 -7.00 -0.06
N LEU A 277 -8.50 -7.64 -0.97
CA LEU A 277 -8.70 -9.09 -0.97
C LEU A 277 -7.48 -9.81 -1.55
N GLY A 278 -6.60 -9.10 -2.28
CA GLY A 278 -5.45 -9.70 -2.94
C GLY A 278 -5.86 -10.91 -3.77
N ARG A 279 -5.17 -12.03 -3.55
CA ARG A 279 -5.42 -13.29 -4.26
C ARG A 279 -6.67 -14.01 -3.79
N ALA A 280 -7.25 -13.63 -2.65
CA ALA A 280 -8.54 -14.16 -2.22
C ALA A 280 -9.72 -13.65 -3.07
N THR A 281 -9.49 -12.69 -3.98
CA THR A 281 -10.56 -12.07 -4.76
C THR A 281 -11.37 -13.05 -5.63
N THR A 282 -10.75 -14.11 -6.14
CA THR A 282 -11.43 -15.11 -6.99
C THR A 282 -12.14 -16.21 -6.20
N TYR A 283 -11.85 -16.34 -4.91
CA TYR A 283 -12.42 -17.39 -4.06
C TYR A 283 -13.82 -17.02 -3.58
N ALA A 284 -14.79 -17.88 -3.88
CA ALA A 284 -16.11 -17.83 -3.29
C ALA A 284 -16.10 -18.44 -1.88
N LEU A 285 -15.42 -19.57 -1.72
CA LEU A 285 -15.27 -20.30 -0.45
C LEU A 285 -13.79 -20.48 -0.13
N LEU A 286 -13.38 -20.14 1.08
CA LEU A 286 -12.01 -20.36 1.56
C LEU A 286 -12.04 -20.79 3.02
N ALA A 287 -11.43 -21.91 3.36
CA ALA A 287 -11.45 -22.42 4.75
C ALA A 287 -10.07 -22.89 5.21
N ARG A 288 -9.79 -22.75 6.50
CA ARG A 288 -8.53 -23.26 7.08
C ARG A 288 -8.51 -24.78 7.14
N SER A 289 -9.60 -25.41 7.58
CA SER A 289 -9.65 -26.86 7.81
C SER A 289 -10.31 -27.65 6.67
N SER A 290 -11.54 -27.30 6.28
CA SER A 290 -12.28 -28.04 5.25
C SER A 290 -13.42 -27.22 4.64
N VAL A 291 -13.78 -27.57 3.40
CA VAL A 291 -15.01 -27.07 2.75
C VAL A 291 -15.91 -28.26 2.43
N SER A 292 -17.16 -28.24 2.87
CA SER A 292 -18.10 -29.33 2.63
C SER A 292 -19.43 -28.82 2.10
N ASN A 293 -19.98 -29.54 1.12
CA ASN A 293 -21.39 -29.44 0.76
C ASN A 293 -22.10 -30.69 1.29
N LEU A 294 -22.97 -30.52 2.28
CA LEU A 294 -23.63 -31.60 3.01
C LEU A 294 -24.55 -32.44 2.12
N HIS A 295 -25.02 -31.89 1.00
CA HIS A 295 -25.77 -32.62 -0.01
C HIS A 295 -25.24 -32.38 -1.42
N SER A 296 -24.61 -33.40 -2.00
CA SER A 296 -24.03 -33.36 -3.35
C SER A 296 -25.06 -33.34 -4.48
N HIS A 297 -26.35 -33.51 -4.17
CA HIS A 297 -27.46 -33.51 -5.13
C HIS A 297 -28.52 -32.47 -4.72
N GLY A 298 -28.68 -31.42 -5.53
CA GLY A 298 -29.57 -30.28 -5.27
C GLY A 298 -29.07 -28.99 -5.91
N ALA A 299 -29.77 -27.88 -5.65
CA ALA A 299 -29.46 -26.55 -6.15
C ALA A 299 -28.28 -25.90 -5.38
N THR A 300 -27.09 -26.50 -5.46
CA THR A 300 -25.84 -25.86 -5.02
C THR A 300 -25.15 -25.25 -6.23
N TRP A 301 -24.81 -23.96 -6.15
CA TRP A 301 -24.04 -23.26 -7.17
C TRP A 301 -23.04 -22.28 -6.54
N ILE A 302 -21.77 -22.44 -6.88
CA ILE A 302 -20.66 -21.63 -6.42
C ILE A 302 -20.03 -20.95 -7.64
N ASP A 303 -20.18 -19.63 -7.71
CA ASP A 303 -19.54 -18.82 -8.74
C ASP A 303 -18.23 -18.24 -8.19
N GLY A 304 -17.11 -18.91 -8.50
CA GLY A 304 -15.77 -18.61 -7.99
C GLY A 304 -15.01 -19.87 -7.54
N ASP A 305 -13.78 -19.67 -7.08
CA ASP A 305 -12.90 -20.76 -6.64
C ASP A 305 -13.27 -21.26 -5.23
N ILE A 306 -12.93 -22.52 -4.95
CA ILE A 306 -13.01 -23.13 -3.62
C ILE A 306 -11.59 -23.45 -3.16
N GLY A 307 -11.21 -22.96 -1.97
CA GLY A 307 -9.88 -23.17 -1.40
C GLY A 307 -9.91 -23.77 0.00
N THR A 308 -8.95 -24.64 0.30
CA THR A 308 -8.60 -25.00 1.68
C THR A 308 -7.11 -24.84 1.91
N SER A 309 -6.70 -24.30 3.06
CA SER A 309 -5.29 -24.35 3.49
C SER A 309 -5.14 -23.99 4.97
N PRO A 310 -4.35 -24.75 5.76
CA PRO A 310 -3.52 -25.90 5.40
C PRO A 310 -4.34 -27.17 5.12
N GLY A 311 -5.64 -27.16 5.45
CA GLY A 311 -6.53 -28.28 5.20
C GLY A 311 -6.59 -28.68 3.73
N THR A 312 -6.92 -29.95 3.49
CA THR A 312 -6.99 -30.54 2.13
C THR A 312 -8.37 -31.13 1.80
N SER A 313 -9.33 -31.05 2.72
CA SER A 313 -10.63 -31.68 2.57
C SER A 313 -11.63 -30.75 1.87
N VAL A 314 -11.99 -31.10 0.63
CA VAL A 314 -13.12 -30.49 -0.09
C VAL A 314 -14.05 -31.59 -0.58
N THR A 315 -15.29 -31.63 -0.07
CA THR A 315 -16.24 -32.74 -0.29
C THR A 315 -17.64 -32.25 -0.67
N GLY A 316 -18.39 -33.08 -1.40
CA GLY A 316 -19.79 -32.80 -1.75
C GLY A 316 -20.02 -31.85 -2.93
N PHE A 317 -18.96 -31.43 -3.63
CA PHE A 317 -19.05 -30.60 -4.83
C PHE A 317 -18.83 -31.45 -6.09
N GLY A 318 -19.80 -31.46 -7.00
CA GLY A 318 -19.63 -31.99 -8.36
C GLY A 318 -19.08 -30.93 -9.32
N SER A 319 -18.60 -31.35 -10.48
CA SER A 319 -18.06 -30.43 -11.51
C SER A 319 -19.09 -29.45 -12.08
N SER A 320 -20.38 -29.70 -11.89
CA SER A 320 -21.47 -28.80 -12.28
C SER A 320 -21.88 -27.82 -11.18
N ASN A 321 -21.32 -27.93 -9.97
CA ASN A 321 -21.68 -27.06 -8.85
C ASN A 321 -20.78 -25.83 -8.72
N VAL A 322 -19.62 -25.80 -9.39
CA VAL A 322 -18.59 -24.79 -9.18
C VAL A 322 -18.13 -24.27 -10.55
N SER A 323 -18.08 -22.95 -10.73
CA SER A 323 -17.58 -22.33 -11.97
C SER A 323 -16.05 -22.21 -12.00
N GLY A 324 -15.42 -22.07 -10.83
CA GLY A 324 -13.97 -21.91 -10.65
C GLY A 324 -13.22 -23.21 -10.34
N THR A 325 -11.97 -23.08 -9.90
CA THR A 325 -11.12 -24.22 -9.53
C THR A 325 -11.34 -24.65 -8.08
N THR A 326 -10.94 -25.88 -7.77
CA THR A 326 -10.91 -26.39 -6.39
C THR A 326 -9.47 -26.65 -5.97
N GLU A 327 -8.98 -25.82 -5.07
CA GLU A 327 -7.60 -25.74 -4.63
C GLU A 327 -7.45 -26.33 -3.21
N ARG A 328 -6.71 -27.45 -3.09
CA ARG A 328 -6.52 -28.17 -1.82
C ARG A 328 -5.10 -28.03 -1.32
N ASN A 329 -4.88 -27.08 -0.40
CA ASN A 329 -3.58 -26.70 0.14
C ASN A 329 -2.52 -26.37 -0.93
N THR A 330 -2.94 -25.92 -2.11
CA THR A 330 -2.03 -25.43 -3.14
C THR A 330 -1.44 -24.08 -2.73
N THR A 331 -0.41 -23.61 -3.42
CA THR A 331 0.14 -22.26 -3.19
C THR A 331 -0.90 -21.18 -3.37
N ALA A 332 -1.77 -21.31 -4.36
CA ALA A 332 -2.84 -20.36 -4.62
C ALA A 332 -3.77 -20.25 -3.39
N ALA A 333 -4.21 -21.39 -2.84
CA ALA A 333 -5.03 -21.42 -1.63
C ALA A 333 -4.27 -20.89 -0.39
N ARG A 334 -2.98 -21.20 -0.24
CA ARG A 334 -2.13 -20.69 0.86
C ARG A 334 -2.00 -19.16 0.81
N ASN A 335 -1.71 -18.61 -0.35
CA ASN A 335 -1.57 -17.17 -0.53
C ASN A 335 -2.91 -16.45 -0.37
N ALA A 336 -3.99 -17.01 -0.90
CA ALA A 336 -5.33 -16.49 -0.71
C ALA A 336 -5.72 -16.48 0.78
N MET A 337 -5.39 -17.54 1.53
CA MET A 337 -5.63 -17.59 2.98
C MET A 337 -4.84 -16.52 3.72
N ALA A 338 -3.57 -16.32 3.37
CA ALA A 338 -2.76 -15.26 3.96
C ALA A 338 -3.32 -13.86 3.66
N ASP A 339 -3.77 -13.61 2.43
CA ASP A 339 -4.40 -12.34 2.05
C ASP A 339 -5.75 -12.13 2.78
N ALA A 340 -6.53 -13.20 2.99
CA ALA A 340 -7.76 -13.14 3.78
C ALA A 340 -7.50 -12.83 5.27
N VAL A 341 -6.45 -13.41 5.87
CA VAL A 341 -6.01 -13.08 7.24
C VAL A 341 -5.55 -11.63 7.32
N ALA A 342 -4.76 -11.16 6.34
CA ALA A 342 -4.31 -9.77 6.30
C ALA A 342 -5.49 -8.78 6.17
N LEU A 343 -6.52 -9.12 5.40
CA LEU A 343 -7.76 -8.34 5.32
C LEU A 343 -8.49 -8.33 6.67
N ALA A 344 -8.58 -9.47 7.35
CA ALA A 344 -9.20 -9.57 8.68
C ALA A 344 -8.48 -8.70 9.72
N ASP A 345 -7.15 -8.67 9.73
CA ASP A 345 -6.35 -7.78 10.56
C ASP A 345 -6.62 -6.31 10.20
N ALA A 346 -6.61 -5.97 8.92
CA ALA A 346 -6.89 -4.62 8.42
C ALA A 346 -8.26 -4.10 8.86
N LEU A 347 -9.28 -4.97 8.85
CA LEU A 347 -10.63 -4.68 9.34
C LEU A 347 -10.65 -4.54 10.86
N GLY A 348 -9.86 -5.35 11.58
CA GLY A 348 -9.67 -5.29 13.03
C GLY A 348 -9.03 -3.98 13.51
N GLU A 349 -8.11 -3.42 12.73
CA GLU A 349 -7.44 -2.15 13.05
C GLU A 349 -8.31 -0.90 12.79
N ARG A 350 -9.42 -1.02 12.04
CA ARG A 350 -10.30 0.13 11.79
C ARG A 350 -10.98 0.57 13.09
N THR A 351 -10.84 1.84 13.45
CA THR A 351 -11.53 2.40 14.61
C THR A 351 -13.04 2.39 14.36
N PRO A 352 -13.84 1.74 15.22
CA PRO A 352 -15.29 1.77 15.07
C PRO A 352 -15.83 3.19 15.30
N GLY A 353 -16.72 3.63 14.41
CA GLY A 353 -17.44 4.90 14.55
C GLY A 353 -18.73 4.76 15.35
N SER A 354 -19.29 3.55 15.42
CA SER A 354 -20.55 3.25 16.09
C SER A 354 -20.53 1.85 16.71
N THR A 355 -21.29 1.66 17.79
CA THR A 355 -21.54 0.33 18.35
C THR A 355 -22.55 -0.43 17.48
N LEU A 356 -22.27 -1.71 17.22
CA LEU A 356 -23.18 -2.57 16.47
C LEU A 356 -24.28 -3.10 17.41
N ALA A 357 -25.55 -2.98 17.00
CA ALA A 357 -26.67 -3.48 17.78
C ALA A 357 -26.70 -5.03 17.78
N PRO A 358 -27.18 -5.67 18.87
CA PRO A 358 -27.26 -7.14 18.94
C PRO A 358 -28.26 -7.73 17.94
N THR A 359 -29.24 -6.93 17.48
CA THR A 359 -30.14 -7.32 16.40
C THR A 359 -30.13 -6.26 15.30
N LEU A 360 -29.87 -6.70 14.07
CA LEU A 360 -29.81 -5.85 12.89
C LEU A 360 -31.09 -6.00 12.07
N SER A 361 -31.73 -4.87 11.80
CA SER A 361 -32.91 -4.75 10.94
C SER A 361 -33.04 -3.31 10.45
N GLY A 362 -33.90 -3.07 9.46
CA GLY A 362 -34.14 -1.72 8.94
C GLY A 362 -33.01 -1.23 8.04
N THR A 363 -32.61 0.04 8.17
CA THR A 363 -31.61 0.67 7.30
C THR A 363 -30.34 1.02 8.07
N MET A 364 -29.20 0.68 7.48
CA MET A 364 -27.87 1.05 7.96
C MET A 364 -27.14 1.90 6.91
N PHE A 365 -26.26 2.77 7.40
CA PHE A 365 -25.46 3.68 6.58
C PHE A 365 -23.98 3.28 6.58
N PRO A 366 -23.15 3.85 5.69
CA PRO A 366 -21.75 3.46 5.59
C PRO A 366 -20.99 3.78 6.88
N GLY A 367 -20.06 2.91 7.25
CA GLY A 367 -19.29 3.08 8.48
C GLY A 367 -18.68 1.80 9.01
N VAL A 368 -17.94 1.97 10.12
CA VAL A 368 -17.33 0.88 10.87
C VAL A 368 -18.11 0.68 12.16
N TYR A 369 -18.74 -0.49 12.28
CA TYR A 369 -19.55 -0.91 13.41
C TYR A 369 -18.85 -2.06 14.13
N ALA A 370 -18.83 -2.03 15.46
CA ALA A 370 -18.26 -3.12 16.24
C ALA A 370 -19.03 -3.40 17.54
N THR A 371 -19.06 -4.67 17.93
CA THR A 371 -19.43 -5.13 19.27
C THR A 371 -18.59 -6.37 19.63
N ALA A 372 -18.40 -6.62 20.93
CA ALA A 372 -17.79 -7.85 21.43
C ALA A 372 -18.81 -8.99 21.62
N ASP A 373 -20.10 -8.68 21.45
CA ASP A 373 -21.21 -9.62 21.62
C ASP A 373 -21.62 -10.27 20.30
N ASP A 374 -22.57 -11.20 20.41
CA ASP A 374 -23.20 -11.86 19.27
C ASP A 374 -24.20 -10.92 18.58
N VAL A 375 -24.27 -11.03 17.26
CA VAL A 375 -25.14 -10.20 16.43
C VAL A 375 -26.03 -11.09 15.57
N HIS A 376 -27.30 -10.72 15.52
CA HIS A 376 -28.32 -11.42 14.76
C HIS A 376 -28.97 -10.52 13.71
N VAL A 377 -28.96 -10.91 12.44
CA VAL A 377 -29.75 -10.23 11.40
C VAL A 377 -31.17 -10.81 11.45
N SER A 378 -32.14 -9.96 11.80
CA SER A 378 -33.54 -10.34 11.91
C SER A 378 -34.35 -9.67 10.79
N GLY A 379 -34.91 -10.48 9.90
CA GLY A 379 -35.72 -10.00 8.78
C GLY A 379 -34.91 -9.23 7.74
N ALA A 380 -35.43 -8.09 7.28
CA ALA A 380 -34.82 -7.30 6.22
C ALA A 380 -33.86 -6.24 6.77
N LEU A 381 -32.61 -6.28 6.29
CA LEU A 381 -31.59 -5.27 6.52
C LEU A 381 -31.24 -4.59 5.19
N THR A 382 -31.21 -3.27 5.17
CA THR A 382 -30.87 -2.48 3.98
C THR A 382 -29.60 -1.69 4.23
N LEU A 383 -28.58 -1.89 3.41
CA LEU A 383 -27.35 -1.11 3.40
C LEU A 383 -27.49 0.00 2.36
N ASP A 384 -27.61 1.23 2.83
CA ASP A 384 -27.84 2.42 2.01
C ASP A 384 -26.55 3.23 1.91
N ALA A 385 -25.96 3.27 0.71
CA ALA A 385 -24.73 4.02 0.47
C ALA A 385 -24.93 5.53 0.27
N ARG A 386 -26.17 6.03 0.38
CA ARG A 386 -26.53 7.46 0.27
C ARG A 386 -26.04 8.11 -1.02
N GLY A 387 -25.95 7.34 -2.11
CA GLY A 387 -25.48 7.77 -3.42
C GLY A 387 -23.98 7.61 -3.66
N ASP A 388 -23.20 7.16 -2.68
CA ASP A 388 -21.75 6.97 -2.82
C ASP A 388 -21.37 5.51 -3.10
N SER A 389 -21.05 5.19 -4.35
CA SER A 389 -20.66 3.82 -4.71
C SER A 389 -19.31 3.34 -4.14
N SER A 390 -18.51 4.25 -3.58
CA SER A 390 -17.28 3.92 -2.86
C SER A 390 -17.50 3.67 -1.37
N ALA A 391 -18.74 3.85 -0.88
CA ALA A 391 -19.10 3.64 0.51
C ALA A 391 -18.76 2.22 0.99
N VAL A 392 -18.20 2.14 2.19
CA VAL A 392 -17.76 0.89 2.83
C VAL A 392 -18.57 0.63 4.11
N PHE A 393 -18.98 -0.62 4.28
CA PHE A 393 -19.65 -1.11 5.48
C PHE A 393 -18.76 -2.17 6.13
N ILE A 394 -18.33 -1.93 7.37
CA ILE A 394 -17.54 -2.90 8.14
C ILE A 394 -18.32 -3.23 9.39
N LEU A 395 -18.76 -4.48 9.55
CA LEU A 395 -19.51 -4.95 10.70
C LEU A 395 -18.70 -6.00 11.45
N ARG A 396 -18.35 -5.71 12.70
CA ARG A 396 -17.56 -6.59 13.57
C ARG A 396 -18.37 -7.07 14.76
N SER A 397 -18.29 -8.37 15.04
CA SER A 397 -19.03 -9.05 16.12
C SER A 397 -18.26 -10.28 16.61
N ARG A 398 -18.72 -10.91 17.71
CA ARG A 398 -18.21 -12.22 18.12
C ARG A 398 -18.75 -13.31 17.19
N ASN A 399 -20.05 -13.57 17.25
CA ASN A 399 -20.75 -14.41 16.28
C ASN A 399 -21.70 -13.56 15.42
N LEU A 400 -21.92 -13.98 14.18
CA LEU A 400 -22.94 -13.40 13.29
C LEU A 400 -23.93 -14.49 12.86
N THR A 401 -25.21 -14.27 13.12
CA THR A 401 -26.27 -15.16 12.68
C THR A 401 -27.26 -14.43 11.80
N ALA A 402 -27.39 -14.82 10.53
CA ALA A 402 -28.53 -14.41 9.71
C ALA A 402 -29.70 -15.36 9.99
N GLY A 403 -30.81 -14.81 10.51
CA GLY A 403 -32.00 -15.59 10.82
C GLY A 403 -32.64 -16.23 9.59
N ALA A 404 -33.54 -17.19 9.81
CA ALA A 404 -34.25 -17.83 8.72
C ALA A 404 -35.01 -16.77 7.89
N SER A 405 -34.87 -16.83 6.57
CA SER A 405 -35.44 -15.86 5.63
C SER A 405 -34.98 -14.40 5.84
N ALA A 406 -33.92 -14.15 6.62
CA ALA A 406 -33.35 -12.82 6.74
C ALA A 406 -32.70 -12.40 5.41
N LEU A 407 -32.88 -11.14 5.00
CA LEU A 407 -32.40 -10.63 3.72
C LEU A 407 -31.64 -9.34 3.91
N VAL A 408 -30.37 -9.33 3.50
CA VAL A 408 -29.56 -8.12 3.38
C VAL A 408 -29.64 -7.60 1.95
N ARG A 409 -30.03 -6.33 1.79
CA ARG A 409 -30.21 -5.67 0.49
C ARG A 409 -29.29 -4.47 0.39
N LEU A 410 -28.82 -4.20 -0.82
CA LEU A 410 -28.02 -3.02 -1.16
C LEU A 410 -28.93 -1.98 -1.84
N THR A 411 -28.79 -0.71 -1.49
CA THR A 411 -29.50 0.39 -2.15
C THR A 411 -28.61 1.60 -2.36
N ASN A 412 -29.07 2.54 -3.20
CA ASN A 412 -28.48 3.86 -3.41
C ASN A 412 -26.96 3.83 -3.65
N GLY A 413 -26.51 2.93 -4.53
CA GLY A 413 -25.11 2.82 -4.93
C GLY A 413 -24.26 1.85 -4.11
N ALA A 414 -24.81 1.22 -3.06
CA ALA A 414 -24.06 0.25 -2.25
C ALA A 414 -23.63 -0.96 -3.10
N ARG A 415 -22.38 -1.41 -2.91
CA ARG A 415 -21.77 -2.53 -3.65
C ARG A 415 -21.40 -3.66 -2.72
N ALA A 416 -21.67 -4.91 -3.12
CA ALA A 416 -21.35 -6.09 -2.30
C ALA A 416 -19.85 -6.20 -2.03
N GLY A 417 -18.99 -5.82 -2.99
CA GLY A 417 -17.53 -5.78 -2.80
C GLY A 417 -17.04 -4.84 -1.70
N ASN A 418 -17.85 -3.88 -1.24
CA ASN A 418 -17.50 -2.92 -0.18
C ASN A 418 -18.19 -3.23 1.16
N VAL A 419 -18.81 -4.41 1.31
CA VAL A 419 -19.44 -4.85 2.56
C VAL A 419 -18.60 -5.97 3.17
N TYR A 420 -18.19 -5.79 4.42
CA TYR A 420 -17.36 -6.74 5.15
C TYR A 420 -18.02 -7.12 6.47
N TRP A 421 -18.18 -8.43 6.69
CA TRP A 421 -18.64 -9.03 7.92
C TRP A 421 -17.48 -9.75 8.58
N ARG A 422 -17.06 -9.30 9.75
CA ARG A 422 -15.93 -9.88 10.48
C ARG A 422 -16.41 -10.42 11.82
N ALA A 423 -16.29 -11.73 12.01
CA ALA A 423 -16.72 -12.43 13.22
C ALA A 423 -15.50 -13.07 13.91
N THR A 424 -15.26 -12.76 15.19
CA THR A 424 -14.12 -13.34 15.94
C THR A 424 -14.36 -14.78 16.39
N SER A 425 -15.55 -15.31 16.13
CA SER A 425 -15.93 -16.70 16.31
C SER A 425 -16.60 -17.16 15.00
N SER A 426 -17.83 -17.65 15.03
CA SER A 426 -18.44 -18.32 13.88
C SER A 426 -19.53 -17.49 13.22
N VAL A 427 -19.86 -17.83 11.97
CA VAL A 427 -20.95 -17.23 11.20
C VAL A 427 -21.95 -18.30 10.80
N THR A 428 -23.23 -18.05 11.02
CA THR A 428 -24.30 -18.99 10.64
C THR A 428 -25.37 -18.28 9.81
N LEU A 429 -25.56 -18.73 8.58
CA LEU A 429 -26.65 -18.32 7.71
C LEU A 429 -27.74 -19.38 7.78
N ALA A 430 -28.85 -19.06 8.43
CA ALA A 430 -29.98 -19.97 8.56
C ALA A 430 -30.72 -20.16 7.23
N ARG A 431 -31.72 -21.05 7.23
CA ARG A 431 -32.43 -21.46 6.02
C ARG A 431 -33.01 -20.27 5.26
N ASP A 432 -32.90 -20.33 3.94
CA ASP A 432 -33.47 -19.36 3.01
C ASP A 432 -33.05 -17.90 3.28
N SER A 433 -31.93 -17.69 4.00
CA SER A 433 -31.38 -16.36 4.26
C SER A 433 -30.55 -15.85 3.07
N GLY A 434 -30.51 -14.53 2.89
CA GLY A 434 -29.75 -13.85 1.84
C GLY A 434 -28.81 -12.82 2.45
N ILE A 435 -27.50 -12.96 2.22
CA ILE A 435 -26.49 -12.00 2.71
C ILE A 435 -25.66 -11.46 1.54
N VAL A 436 -25.08 -10.27 1.74
CA VAL A 436 -24.22 -9.60 0.76
C VAL A 436 -22.91 -9.19 1.41
N GLY A 437 -21.79 -9.36 0.72
CA GLY A 437 -20.48 -8.95 1.19
C GLY A 437 -19.51 -10.09 1.50
N THR A 438 -18.28 -9.73 1.84
CA THR A 438 -17.22 -10.67 2.23
C THR A 438 -17.36 -11.01 3.70
N ILE A 439 -17.53 -12.28 4.01
CA ILE A 439 -17.58 -12.83 5.37
C ILE A 439 -16.20 -13.36 5.73
N LEU A 440 -15.66 -12.91 6.86
CA LEU A 440 -14.43 -13.41 7.47
C LEU A 440 -14.72 -13.83 8.91
N ALA A 441 -14.74 -15.13 9.16
CA ALA A 441 -14.92 -15.72 10.48
C ALA A 441 -13.61 -16.32 10.98
N ASP A 442 -13.25 -16.12 12.25
CA ASP A 442 -12.14 -16.89 12.81
C ASP A 442 -12.55 -18.36 12.96
N GLY A 443 -13.75 -18.62 13.45
CA GLY A 443 -14.34 -19.97 13.52
C GLY A 443 -15.01 -20.41 12.23
N ASP A 444 -15.99 -21.31 12.37
CA ASP A 444 -16.69 -21.93 11.24
C ASP A 444 -17.66 -20.96 10.53
N VAL A 445 -17.88 -21.17 9.24
CA VAL A 445 -18.94 -20.53 8.46
C VAL A 445 -19.92 -21.60 7.99
N THR A 446 -21.18 -21.49 8.40
CA THR A 446 -22.23 -22.45 8.02
C THR A 446 -23.33 -21.78 7.21
N MET A 447 -23.70 -22.38 6.08
CA MET A 447 -24.86 -22.01 5.27
C MET A 447 -25.88 -23.15 5.25
N ALA A 448 -27.07 -22.89 5.78
CA ALA A 448 -28.16 -23.86 5.74
C ALA A 448 -28.89 -23.87 4.38
N HIS A 449 -29.70 -24.90 4.18
CA HIS A 449 -30.56 -25.08 3.00
C HIS A 449 -31.17 -23.80 2.44
N GLY A 450 -30.99 -23.56 1.13
CA GLY A 450 -31.65 -22.49 0.37
C GLY A 450 -31.08 -21.10 0.64
N SER A 451 -30.05 -20.97 1.48
CA SER A 451 -29.40 -19.69 1.72
C SER A 451 -28.57 -19.24 0.52
N GLN A 452 -28.44 -17.91 0.38
CA GLN A 452 -27.78 -17.26 -0.74
C GLN A 452 -26.79 -16.21 -0.23
N ALA A 453 -25.62 -16.14 -0.83
CA ALA A 453 -24.63 -15.12 -0.55
C ALA A 453 -24.15 -14.46 -1.86
N THR A 454 -24.28 -13.14 -1.97
CA THR A 454 -23.57 -12.36 -3.01
C THR A 454 -22.33 -11.76 -2.36
N GLY A 455 -21.22 -12.48 -2.43
CA GLY A 455 -20.09 -12.26 -1.57
C GLY A 455 -19.10 -13.40 -1.57
N ARG A 456 -18.36 -13.50 -0.47
CA ARG A 456 -17.33 -14.53 -0.25
C ARG A 456 -17.44 -15.05 1.17
N LEU A 457 -17.11 -16.32 1.39
CA LEU A 457 -17.22 -16.99 2.69
C LEU A 457 -15.87 -17.53 3.11
N PHE A 458 -15.20 -16.80 4.01
CA PHE A 458 -13.88 -17.14 4.49
C PHE A 458 -13.92 -17.57 5.96
N SER A 459 -13.42 -18.76 6.24
CA SER A 459 -13.16 -19.26 7.60
C SER A 459 -11.64 -19.34 7.82
N LEU A 460 -11.14 -18.51 8.74
CA LEU A 460 -9.72 -18.26 8.94
C LEU A 460 -9.04 -19.27 9.86
N SER A 461 -9.81 -19.98 10.71
CA SER A 461 -9.32 -21.11 11.52
C SER A 461 -10.20 -22.37 11.48
N GLY A 462 -11.42 -22.27 10.93
CA GLY A 462 -12.40 -23.35 10.91
C GLY A 462 -12.71 -23.90 9.52
N ALA A 463 -13.92 -24.47 9.42
CA ALA A 463 -14.49 -25.05 8.21
C ALA A 463 -15.55 -24.13 7.59
N VAL A 464 -15.79 -24.32 6.29
CA VAL A 464 -16.98 -23.81 5.60
C VAL A 464 -17.89 -25.00 5.28
N SER A 465 -19.13 -24.98 5.80
CA SER A 465 -20.12 -26.02 5.52
C SER A 465 -21.37 -25.41 4.89
N ILE A 466 -21.78 -25.94 3.75
CA ILE A 466 -22.96 -25.47 3.03
C ILE A 466 -23.94 -26.62 2.77
N ASP A 467 -25.22 -26.30 2.65
CA ASP A 467 -26.26 -27.25 2.25
C ASP A 467 -27.18 -26.57 1.22
N ARG A 468 -27.21 -27.07 -0.03
CA ARG A 468 -28.07 -26.57 -1.12
C ARG A 468 -28.14 -25.03 -1.16
N ALA A 469 -26.97 -24.40 -1.22
CA ALA A 469 -26.82 -22.96 -1.13
C ALA A 469 -26.16 -22.40 -2.40
N THR A 470 -26.37 -21.10 -2.63
CA THR A 470 -25.77 -20.38 -3.77
C THR A 470 -24.83 -19.31 -3.26
N VAL A 471 -23.60 -19.28 -3.79
CA VAL A 471 -22.60 -18.24 -3.48
C VAL A 471 -22.12 -17.62 -4.78
N LEU A 472 -22.22 -16.30 -4.89
CA LEU A 472 -21.85 -15.53 -6.08
C LEU A 472 -20.79 -14.51 -5.72
N VAL A 473 -19.59 -14.64 -6.28
CA VAL A 473 -18.55 -13.60 -6.11
C VAL A 473 -19.02 -12.28 -6.76
N PRO A 474 -18.89 -11.12 -6.07
CA PRO A 474 -19.37 -9.82 -6.55
C PRO A 474 -18.69 -9.25 -7.79
#